data_AF-A0A398A9F6-F1
#
_entry.id   AF-A0A398A9F6-F1
#
_cell.length_a   1.000
_cell.length_b   1.000
_cell.length_c   1.000
_cell.angle_alpha   90.00
_cell.angle_beta   90.00
_cell.angle_gamma   90.00
#
_symmetry.space_group_name_H-M   'P 1'
#
loop_
_entity.id
_entity.type
_entity.pdbx_description
1 polymer ?
#
loop_
_entity_poly.entity_id
_entity_poly.type
_entity_poly.pdbx_seq_one_letter_code
_entity_poly.pdbx_strand_id
1 'polypeptide(L)'
;MEEKETAQRREAEMKVAHEAKEKAKLVESCLVAPKLAPKVQYQEFTWEEISTATSSFSQDLKIGEGAYGAVYKCSLHHTVAAVKVLHSPESNLSKQFDQELEILSKIRHPHLVLLLGACPERGALVYEYMENGSLDDRIFQVNNSQPLPWFVRFRIAWEVASALVFLHKSKPTPIIHRDLKPANILLDRNFVSKVGDVGLSTMIQTDLLSTKFTMYKQTSPVGTLCYIDPEYQRTGMLSPKSDVYALGMIILQLLTAQPAIALTYTVEIAMENNDDDELIQILDKKAGDWPMEETRKLAALALHCTEIRAKDRPDLEKQILPVLESLKKVAEKARKTIASAPKQPPSHFICPLLKDVMKDPCIAADGYTYDRKAIEKWMEDHRSSPVTDSPLENMTLLPNHTLHAAIVEWCRRNQ
;
A
#
# COMPACT_ATOMS: atom_id res chain seq x y z
N MET A 1 -28.86 41.77 -51.44
CA MET A 1 -28.05 40.65 -50.92
C MET A 1 -27.28 41.12 -49.70
N GLU A 2 -26.61 42.26 -49.79
CA GLU A 2 -25.86 42.96 -48.73
C GLU A 2 -26.69 43.30 -47.46
N GLU A 3 -27.93 43.75 -47.62
CA GLU A 3 -28.83 44.04 -46.47
C GLU A 3 -29.24 42.79 -45.68
N LYS A 4 -29.33 41.64 -46.36
CA LYS A 4 -29.66 40.36 -45.71
C LYS A 4 -28.48 39.84 -44.89
N GLU A 5 -27.26 40.04 -45.39
CA GLU A 5 -26.03 39.62 -44.70
C GLU A 5 -25.72 40.50 -43.49
N THR A 6 -25.96 41.82 -43.59
CA THR A 6 -25.81 42.74 -42.45
C THR A 6 -26.85 42.48 -41.36
N ALA A 7 -28.08 42.11 -41.72
CA ALA A 7 -29.09 41.70 -40.75
C ALA A 7 -28.69 40.40 -40.01
N GLN A 8 -28.17 39.40 -40.72
CA GLN A 8 -27.71 38.14 -40.11
C GLN A 8 -26.52 38.33 -39.17
N ARG A 9 -25.56 39.21 -39.52
CA ARG A 9 -24.43 39.53 -38.63
C ARG A 9 -24.88 40.19 -37.34
N ARG A 10 -25.80 41.15 -37.41
CA ARG A 10 -26.36 41.81 -36.21
C ARG A 10 -27.13 40.84 -35.32
N GLU A 11 -27.86 39.90 -35.91
CA GLU A 11 -28.59 38.87 -35.16
C GLU A 11 -27.62 37.91 -34.44
N ALA A 12 -26.54 37.50 -35.11
CA ALA A 12 -25.49 36.68 -34.50
C ALA A 12 -24.77 37.42 -33.35
N GLU A 13 -24.44 38.70 -33.53
CA GLU A 13 -23.82 39.53 -32.50
C GLU A 13 -24.74 39.72 -31.27
N MET A 14 -26.03 39.94 -31.49
CA MET A 14 -27.01 40.02 -30.39
C MET A 14 -27.14 38.70 -29.64
N LYS A 15 -27.08 37.56 -30.35
CA LYS A 15 -27.15 36.23 -29.74
C LYS A 15 -25.91 35.95 -28.88
N VAL A 16 -24.72 36.28 -29.38
CA VAL A 16 -23.46 36.16 -28.64
C VAL A 16 -23.45 37.08 -27.41
N ALA A 17 -23.94 38.31 -27.54
CA ALA A 17 -24.05 39.23 -26.41
C ALA A 17 -25.05 38.74 -25.35
N HIS A 18 -26.15 38.13 -25.77
CA HIS A 18 -27.13 37.54 -24.86
C HIS A 18 -26.56 36.33 -24.11
N GLU A 19 -25.86 35.43 -24.81
CA GLU A 19 -25.19 34.27 -24.21
C GLU A 19 -24.07 34.69 -23.26
N ALA A 20 -23.31 35.74 -23.58
CA ALA A 20 -22.29 36.30 -22.69
C ALA A 20 -22.91 36.88 -21.41
N LYS A 21 -24.07 37.54 -21.53
CA LYS A 21 -24.79 38.12 -20.39
C LYS A 21 -25.45 37.05 -19.51
N GLU A 22 -25.96 35.97 -20.12
CA GLU A 22 -26.46 34.78 -19.41
C GLU A 22 -25.34 34.07 -18.65
N LYS A 23 -24.16 33.88 -19.29
CA LYS A 23 -22.97 33.34 -18.62
C LYS A 23 -22.52 34.22 -17.45
N ALA A 24 -22.45 35.53 -17.63
CA ALA A 24 -22.08 36.45 -16.56
C ALA A 24 -23.06 36.37 -15.37
N LYS A 25 -24.36 36.30 -15.67
CA LYS A 25 -25.42 36.16 -14.65
C LYS A 25 -25.36 34.81 -13.92
N LEU A 26 -25.00 33.73 -14.61
CA LEU A 26 -24.75 32.41 -14.00
C LEU A 26 -23.53 32.45 -13.07
N VAL A 27 -22.42 33.07 -13.50
CA VAL A 27 -21.22 33.25 -12.66
C VAL A 27 -21.54 34.09 -11.42
N GLU A 28 -22.28 35.18 -11.57
CA GLU A 28 -22.67 36.04 -10.45
C GLU A 28 -23.65 35.35 -9.50
N SER A 29 -24.58 34.53 -10.02
CA SER A 29 -25.45 33.69 -9.19
C SER A 29 -24.68 32.65 -8.36
N CYS A 30 -23.57 32.12 -8.89
CA CYS A 30 -22.66 31.24 -8.14
C CYS A 30 -21.84 31.99 -7.08
N LEU A 31 -21.61 33.30 -7.23
CA LEU A 31 -20.85 34.12 -6.28
C LEU A 31 -21.71 34.65 -5.12
N VAL A 32 -23.03 34.77 -5.33
CA VAL A 32 -23.98 35.37 -4.36
C VAL A 32 -24.80 34.31 -3.60
N ALA A 33 -24.75 33.04 -4.01
CA ALA A 33 -25.26 31.96 -3.17
C ALA A 33 -24.52 31.98 -1.82
N PRO A 34 -25.23 31.88 -0.67
CA PRO A 34 -24.56 31.77 0.61
C PRO A 34 -23.60 30.59 0.52
N LYS A 35 -22.32 30.83 0.85
CA LYS A 35 -21.29 29.78 0.97
C LYS A 35 -21.73 28.77 2.04
N LEU A 36 -22.69 27.88 1.74
CA LEU A 36 -22.72 26.58 2.38
C LEU A 36 -21.49 25.87 1.82
N ALA A 37 -20.40 25.90 2.61
CA ALA A 37 -19.25 25.06 2.36
C ALA A 37 -19.75 23.64 2.04
N PRO A 38 -19.19 22.96 1.02
CA PRO A 38 -19.59 21.59 0.72
C PRO A 38 -19.47 20.79 2.01
N LYS A 39 -20.60 20.22 2.45
CA LYS A 39 -20.76 19.55 3.74
C LYS A 39 -19.66 18.50 3.85
N VAL A 40 -18.66 18.77 4.69
CA VAL A 40 -17.49 17.91 4.77
C VAL A 40 -17.93 16.56 5.33
N GLN A 41 -17.76 15.48 4.56
CA GLN A 41 -18.21 14.13 4.96
C GLN A 41 -17.12 13.43 5.77
N TYR A 42 -16.87 13.88 7.00
CA TYR A 42 -16.10 13.14 7.99
C TYR A 42 -16.87 13.12 9.32
N GLN A 43 -16.59 12.12 10.15
CA GLN A 43 -17.16 12.07 11.48
C GLN A 43 -16.36 12.97 12.43
N GLU A 44 -17.03 13.88 13.13
CA GLU A 44 -16.39 14.66 14.20
C GLU A 44 -16.33 13.83 15.48
N PHE A 45 -15.13 13.75 16.04
CA PHE A 45 -14.87 13.15 17.34
C PHE A 45 -14.50 14.24 18.34
N THR A 46 -15.01 14.10 19.56
CA THR A 46 -14.61 14.94 20.68
C THR A 46 -13.20 14.57 21.16
N TRP A 47 -12.51 15.52 21.78
CA TRP A 47 -11.20 15.24 22.37
C TRP A 47 -11.28 14.20 23.49
N GLU A 48 -12.37 14.20 24.27
CA GLU A 48 -12.60 13.23 25.34
C GLU A 48 -12.71 11.80 24.78
N GLU A 49 -13.48 11.59 23.71
CA GLU A 49 -13.57 10.28 23.04
C GLU A 49 -12.20 9.78 22.56
N ILE A 50 -11.41 10.65 21.91
CA ILE A 50 -10.06 10.29 21.45
C ILE A 50 -9.14 9.98 22.63
N SER A 51 -9.17 10.80 23.67
CA SER A 51 -8.35 10.61 24.87
C SER A 51 -8.70 9.29 25.56
N THR A 52 -9.99 8.99 25.72
CA THR A 52 -10.43 7.71 26.31
C THR A 52 -10.05 6.53 25.42
N ALA A 53 -10.26 6.61 24.10
CA ALA A 53 -9.96 5.52 23.17
C ALA A 53 -8.47 5.22 23.03
N THR A 54 -7.60 6.18 23.36
CA THR A 54 -6.13 6.04 23.37
C THR A 54 -5.56 5.82 24.78
N SER A 55 -6.41 5.56 25.79
CA SER A 55 -6.00 5.42 27.19
C SER A 55 -5.13 6.60 27.67
N SER A 56 -5.59 7.81 27.39
CA SER A 56 -4.88 9.08 27.62
C SER A 56 -3.52 9.13 26.91
N PHE A 57 -3.49 8.74 25.64
CA PHE A 57 -2.29 8.71 24.80
C PHE A 57 -1.16 7.84 25.39
N SER A 58 -1.51 6.67 25.91
CA SER A 58 -0.56 5.71 26.46
C SER A 58 0.54 5.36 25.45
N GLN A 59 1.79 5.24 25.95
CA GLN A 59 2.92 4.83 25.12
C GLN A 59 2.76 3.40 24.57
N ASP A 60 2.03 2.54 25.27
CA ASP A 60 1.75 1.16 24.81
C ASP A 60 0.88 1.13 23.54
N LEU A 61 0.13 2.20 23.30
CA LEU A 61 -0.73 2.37 22.12
C LEU A 61 -0.07 3.23 21.04
N LYS A 62 1.11 3.79 21.29
CA LYS A 62 1.84 4.59 20.31
C LYS A 62 2.40 3.66 19.23
N ILE A 63 1.98 3.87 17.99
CA ILE A 63 2.38 3.06 16.83
C ILE A 63 3.37 3.78 15.91
N GLY A 64 3.54 5.09 16.08
CA GLY A 64 4.52 5.86 15.30
C GLY A 64 4.65 7.29 15.81
N GLU A 65 5.75 7.91 15.43
CA GLU A 65 6.02 9.33 15.66
C GLU A 65 6.84 9.87 14.49
N GLY A 66 6.38 10.96 13.91
CA GLY A 66 7.06 11.63 12.81
C GLY A 66 7.14 13.12 13.04
N ALA A 67 7.68 13.83 12.05
CA ALA A 67 7.82 15.29 12.09
C ALA A 67 6.49 16.02 12.32
N TYR A 68 5.37 15.40 11.95
CA TYR A 68 4.04 16.00 11.99
C TYR A 68 3.23 15.66 13.23
N GLY A 69 3.66 14.69 14.04
CA GLY A 69 2.92 14.27 15.23
C GLY A 69 3.10 12.80 15.59
N ALA A 70 2.41 12.40 16.66
CA ALA A 70 2.38 11.03 17.15
C ALA A 70 1.10 10.32 16.68
N VAL A 71 1.22 9.03 16.40
CA VAL A 71 0.12 8.18 15.95
C VAL A 71 -0.14 7.10 16.99
N TYR A 72 -1.40 6.95 17.38
CA TYR A 72 -1.85 6.02 18.41
C TYR A 72 -2.89 5.05 17.84
N LYS A 73 -2.76 3.78 18.18
CA LYS A 73 -3.82 2.78 17.97
C LYS A 73 -4.93 3.02 18.98
N CYS A 74 -6.18 2.93 18.54
CA CYS A 74 -7.34 3.09 19.41
C CYS A 74 -8.51 2.21 18.95
N SER A 75 -9.58 2.21 19.74
CA SER A 75 -10.87 1.65 19.37
C SER A 75 -11.95 2.71 19.55
N LEU A 76 -12.44 3.27 18.45
CA LEU A 76 -13.51 4.28 18.43
C LEU A 76 -14.78 3.66 17.87
N HIS A 77 -15.87 3.68 18.63
CA HIS A 77 -17.16 3.08 18.26
C HIS A 77 -17.02 1.62 17.75
N HIS A 78 -16.24 0.80 18.48
CA HIS A 78 -15.92 -0.59 18.14
C HIS A 78 -15.13 -0.78 16.84
N THR A 79 -14.60 0.29 16.25
CA THR A 79 -13.73 0.26 15.09
C THR A 79 -12.29 0.48 15.53
N VAL A 80 -11.41 -0.47 15.21
CA VAL A 80 -9.96 -0.29 15.42
C VAL A 80 -9.46 0.77 14.44
N ALA A 81 -8.84 1.82 14.98
CA ALA A 81 -8.43 2.99 14.22
C ALA A 81 -7.04 3.48 14.63
N ALA A 82 -6.47 4.35 13.81
CA ALA A 82 -5.23 5.07 14.09
C ALA A 82 -5.53 6.57 14.23
N VAL A 83 -5.19 7.16 15.37
CA VAL A 83 -5.32 8.60 15.60
C VAL A 83 -3.96 9.24 15.45
N LYS A 84 -3.81 10.13 14.47
CA LYS A 84 -2.65 11.02 14.32
C LYS A 84 -2.96 12.32 15.06
N VAL A 85 -2.26 12.57 16.15
CA VAL A 85 -2.33 13.83 16.90
C VAL A 85 -1.21 14.71 16.40
N LEU A 86 -1.55 15.83 15.76
CA LEU A 86 -0.55 16.76 15.28
C LEU A 86 0.03 17.58 16.44
N HIS A 87 1.33 17.86 16.41
CA HIS A 87 1.93 18.74 17.42
C HIS A 87 1.36 20.18 17.31
N SER A 88 1.34 20.90 18.43
CA SER A 88 0.80 22.26 18.71
C SER A 88 0.89 23.31 17.56
N PRO A 89 0.09 24.40 17.57
CA PRO A 89 -0.29 25.18 16.40
C PRO A 89 0.79 26.19 15.98
N GLU A 90 1.88 25.70 15.40
CA GLU A 90 2.69 26.52 14.52
C GLU A 90 1.96 26.64 13.17
N SER A 91 1.92 27.85 12.59
CA SER A 91 1.11 28.23 11.41
C SER A 91 1.21 27.35 10.16
N ASN A 92 2.19 26.43 10.11
CA ASN A 92 2.38 25.49 9.02
C ASN A 92 1.71 24.12 9.28
N LEU A 93 1.58 23.66 10.54
CA LEU A 93 0.92 22.39 10.85
C LEU A 93 -0.60 22.50 10.75
N SER A 94 -1.19 23.68 11.06
CA SER A 94 -2.61 23.94 10.81
C SER A 94 -2.96 23.84 9.32
N LYS A 95 -2.08 24.31 8.43
CA LYS A 95 -2.27 24.18 6.98
C LYS A 95 -2.23 22.73 6.51
N GLN A 96 -1.35 21.90 7.08
CA GLN A 96 -1.29 20.47 6.74
C GLN A 96 -2.54 19.74 7.20
N PHE A 97 -3.01 20.02 8.42
CA PHE A 97 -4.27 19.49 8.94
C PHE A 97 -5.45 19.86 8.03
N ASP A 98 -5.63 21.16 7.78
CA ASP A 98 -6.73 21.67 6.96
C ASP A 98 -6.70 21.08 5.55
N GLN A 99 -5.50 20.96 4.97
CA GLN A 99 -5.32 20.43 3.63
C GLN A 99 -5.58 18.92 3.56
N GLU A 100 -5.09 18.15 4.53
CA GLU A 100 -5.34 16.71 4.61
C GLU A 100 -6.83 16.43 4.82
N LEU A 101 -7.47 17.18 5.73
CA LEU A 101 -8.89 17.12 5.98
C LEU A 101 -9.71 17.50 4.74
N GLU A 102 -9.33 18.57 4.04
CA GLU A 102 -10.00 19.04 2.83
C GLU A 102 -9.92 18.01 1.70
N ILE A 103 -8.76 17.37 1.51
CA ILE A 103 -8.54 16.39 0.46
C ILE A 103 -9.26 15.08 0.79
N LEU A 104 -8.94 14.46 1.93
CA LEU A 104 -9.41 13.11 2.26
C LEU A 104 -10.91 13.04 2.56
N SER A 105 -11.55 14.14 2.94
CA SER A 105 -13.00 14.19 3.09
C SER A 105 -13.77 14.12 1.77
N LYS A 106 -13.11 14.41 0.64
CA LYS A 106 -13.74 14.51 -0.69
C LYS A 106 -13.41 13.34 -1.62
N ILE A 107 -12.36 12.59 -1.31
CA ILE A 107 -11.85 11.53 -2.19
C ILE A 107 -11.84 10.18 -1.47
N ARG A 108 -12.12 9.10 -2.21
CA ARG A 108 -12.02 7.73 -1.72
C ARG A 108 -11.47 6.85 -2.83
N HIS A 109 -10.48 6.02 -2.49
CA HIS A 109 -9.88 5.07 -3.40
C HIS A 109 -9.40 3.84 -2.62
N PRO A 110 -9.48 2.60 -3.16
CA PRO A 110 -9.07 1.40 -2.44
C PRO A 110 -7.61 1.40 -1.96
N HIS A 111 -6.75 2.18 -2.62
CA HIS A 111 -5.31 2.32 -2.32
C HIS A 111 -4.94 3.69 -1.76
N LEU A 112 -5.90 4.41 -1.17
CA LEU A 112 -5.65 5.59 -0.33
C LEU A 112 -6.13 5.27 1.09
N VAL A 113 -5.38 5.71 2.10
CA VAL A 113 -5.76 5.52 3.50
C VAL A 113 -7.07 6.27 3.77
N LEU A 114 -8.06 5.56 4.33
CA LEU A 114 -9.36 6.12 4.61
C LEU A 114 -9.34 6.99 5.86
N LEU A 115 -9.74 8.25 5.71
CA LEU A 115 -10.10 9.12 6.83
C LEU A 115 -11.48 8.71 7.36
N LEU A 116 -11.53 8.28 8.61
CA LEU A 116 -12.77 7.95 9.32
C LEU A 116 -13.40 9.21 9.95
N GLY A 117 -12.56 10.11 10.45
CA GLY A 117 -13.01 11.33 11.11
C GLY A 117 -11.88 12.22 11.57
N ALA A 118 -12.23 13.26 12.31
CA ALA A 118 -11.28 14.23 12.84
C ALA A 118 -11.77 14.85 14.15
N CYS A 119 -10.84 15.40 14.93
CA CYS A 119 -11.12 16.31 16.03
C CYS A 119 -10.45 17.66 15.72
N PRO A 120 -11.17 18.61 15.09
CA PRO A 120 -10.62 19.90 14.71
C PRO A 120 -10.15 20.75 15.91
N GLU A 121 -10.80 20.62 17.07
CA GLU A 121 -10.47 21.35 18.30
C GLU A 121 -8.99 21.23 18.69
N ARG A 122 -8.41 20.05 18.46
CA ARG A 122 -7.07 19.68 18.90
C ARG A 122 -6.16 19.20 17.76
N GLY A 123 -6.60 19.32 16.50
CA GLY A 123 -5.82 18.93 15.33
C GLY A 123 -5.51 17.44 15.28
N ALA A 124 -6.51 16.58 15.51
CA ALA A 124 -6.35 15.12 15.39
C ALA A 124 -7.11 14.56 14.20
N LEU A 125 -6.49 13.62 13.49
CA LEU A 125 -7.06 12.90 12.35
C LEU A 125 -7.20 11.41 12.68
N VAL A 126 -8.35 10.82 12.35
CA VAL A 126 -8.69 9.42 12.66
C VAL A 126 -8.77 8.64 11.36
N TYR A 127 -7.93 7.61 11.22
CA TYR A 127 -7.82 6.78 10.03
C TYR A 127 -8.17 5.33 10.32
N GLU A 128 -8.43 4.56 9.27
CA GLU A 128 -8.38 3.11 9.35
C GLU A 128 -7.01 2.63 9.87
N TYR A 129 -7.02 1.59 10.69
CA TYR A 129 -5.78 1.00 11.20
C TYR A 129 -5.19 0.02 10.20
N MET A 130 -3.88 0.12 9.97
CA MET A 130 -3.13 -0.67 9.02
C MET A 130 -2.21 -1.65 9.77
N GLU A 131 -2.61 -2.93 9.85
CA GLU A 131 -2.03 -3.88 10.80
C GLU A 131 -0.56 -4.24 10.55
N ASN A 132 -0.10 -4.10 9.31
CA ASN A 132 1.27 -4.41 8.92
C ASN A 132 2.18 -3.17 8.85
N GLY A 133 1.73 -2.02 9.38
CA GLY A 133 2.54 -0.80 9.46
C GLY A 133 2.90 -0.22 8.08
N SER A 134 4.04 0.47 8.00
CA SER A 134 4.50 1.10 6.77
C SER A 134 5.29 0.15 5.87
N LEU A 135 5.37 0.45 4.58
CA LEU A 135 6.18 -0.32 3.63
C LEU A 135 7.67 -0.25 4.00
N ASP A 136 8.13 0.87 4.57
CA ASP A 136 9.50 1.05 5.06
C ASP A 136 9.85 0.01 6.13
N ASP A 137 8.98 -0.15 7.13
CA ASP A 137 9.13 -1.15 8.19
C ASP A 137 9.24 -2.57 7.64
N ARG A 138 8.55 -2.84 6.54
CA ARG A 138 8.43 -4.17 5.94
C ARG A 138 9.57 -4.48 4.98
N ILE A 139 10.10 -3.47 4.27
CA ILE A 139 11.31 -3.58 3.46
C ILE A 139 12.52 -3.80 4.37
N PHE A 140 12.65 -3.01 5.44
CA PHE A 140 13.79 -3.08 6.36
C PHE A 140 13.59 -4.06 7.53
N GLN A 141 12.49 -4.79 7.54
CA GLN A 141 12.19 -5.87 8.51
C GLN A 141 12.28 -5.42 9.96
N VAL A 142 11.83 -4.19 10.23
CA VAL A 142 11.71 -3.63 11.58
C VAL A 142 10.88 -4.60 12.43
N ASN A 143 11.29 -4.80 13.69
CA ASN A 143 10.69 -5.74 14.64
C ASN A 143 10.64 -7.21 14.16
N ASN A 144 11.65 -7.64 13.38
CA ASN A 144 11.74 -9.01 12.84
C ASN A 144 10.52 -9.40 11.97
N SER A 145 9.95 -8.43 11.28
CA SER A 145 8.78 -8.66 10.43
C SER A 145 9.15 -9.49 9.19
N GLN A 146 8.25 -10.39 8.76
CA GLN A 146 8.53 -11.36 7.69
C GLN A 146 8.83 -10.68 6.34
N PRO A 147 9.78 -11.14 5.53
CA PRO A 147 10.04 -10.53 4.22
C PRO A 147 8.79 -10.47 3.34
N LEU A 148 8.61 -9.40 2.57
CA LEU A 148 7.57 -9.34 1.54
C LEU A 148 7.98 -10.21 0.34
N PRO A 149 7.17 -11.21 -0.07
CA PRO A 149 7.43 -11.99 -1.28
C PRO A 149 7.38 -11.11 -2.54
N TRP A 150 8.13 -11.47 -3.58
CA TRP A 150 8.22 -10.68 -4.83
C TRP A 150 6.84 -10.36 -5.44
N PHE A 151 5.89 -11.31 -5.40
CA PHE A 151 4.57 -11.11 -5.98
C PHE A 151 3.74 -10.07 -5.21
N VAL A 152 3.97 -9.93 -3.90
CA VAL A 152 3.35 -8.86 -3.11
C VAL A 152 3.96 -7.51 -3.51
N ARG A 153 5.27 -7.46 -3.76
CA ARG A 153 5.97 -6.23 -4.17
C ARG A 153 5.51 -5.72 -5.54
N PHE A 154 5.35 -6.61 -6.51
CA PHE A 154 4.77 -6.28 -7.82
C PHE A 154 3.36 -5.72 -7.68
N ARG A 155 2.54 -6.33 -6.83
CA ARG A 155 1.19 -5.83 -6.55
C ARG A 155 1.24 -4.42 -5.94
N ILE A 156 2.08 -4.20 -4.92
CA ILE A 156 2.22 -2.89 -4.25
C ILE A 156 2.59 -1.79 -5.27
N ALA A 157 3.54 -2.06 -6.17
CA ALA A 157 3.91 -1.09 -7.21
C ALA A 157 2.69 -0.65 -8.05
N TRP A 158 1.85 -1.60 -8.48
CA TRP A 158 0.62 -1.30 -9.21
C TRP A 158 -0.42 -0.56 -8.35
N GLU A 159 -0.63 -0.97 -7.10
CA GLU A 159 -1.59 -0.35 -6.18
C GLU A 159 -1.27 1.13 -5.92
N VAL A 160 0.02 1.44 -5.70
CA VAL A 160 0.52 2.82 -5.54
C VAL A 160 0.32 3.61 -6.83
N ALA A 161 0.70 3.06 -7.99
CA ALA A 161 0.50 3.73 -9.28
C ALA A 161 -0.98 4.03 -9.56
N SER A 162 -1.88 3.10 -9.22
CA SER A 162 -3.33 3.25 -9.34
C SER A 162 -3.84 4.42 -8.48
N ALA A 163 -3.39 4.52 -7.23
CA ALA A 163 -3.71 5.64 -6.34
C ALA A 163 -3.23 6.98 -6.91
N LEU A 164 -2.01 7.03 -7.44
CA LEU A 164 -1.44 8.25 -8.04
C LEU A 164 -2.21 8.70 -9.28
N VAL A 165 -2.61 7.78 -10.17
CA VAL A 165 -3.45 8.11 -11.33
C VAL A 165 -4.76 8.73 -10.87
N PHE A 166 -5.38 8.18 -9.83
CA PHE A 166 -6.61 8.74 -9.26
C PHE A 166 -6.41 10.17 -8.72
N LEU A 167 -5.34 10.41 -7.96
CA LEU A 167 -4.99 11.75 -7.45
C LEU A 167 -4.74 12.75 -8.58
N HIS A 168 -3.94 12.37 -9.58
CA HIS A 168 -3.57 13.23 -10.71
C HIS A 168 -4.77 13.55 -11.61
N LYS A 169 -5.78 12.68 -11.67
CA LYS A 169 -7.00 12.87 -12.46
C LYS A 169 -8.14 13.50 -11.67
N SER A 170 -7.95 13.76 -10.38
CA SER A 170 -8.98 14.34 -9.53
C SER A 170 -9.46 15.69 -10.08
N LYS A 171 -10.77 15.94 -9.96
CA LYS A 171 -11.46 17.13 -10.46
C LYS A 171 -12.13 17.86 -9.28
N PRO A 172 -12.19 19.21 -9.30
CA PRO A 172 -11.80 20.11 -10.39
C PRO A 172 -10.29 20.29 -10.57
N THR A 173 -9.49 20.05 -9.53
CA THR A 173 -8.04 20.25 -9.53
C THR A 173 -7.28 18.94 -9.34
N PRO A 174 -6.30 18.62 -10.19
CA PRO A 174 -5.34 17.54 -9.96
C PRO A 174 -4.63 17.70 -8.61
N ILE A 175 -4.41 16.58 -7.93
CA ILE A 175 -3.71 16.51 -6.64
C ILE A 175 -2.36 15.85 -6.87
N ILE A 176 -1.26 16.51 -6.53
CA ILE A 176 0.09 15.91 -6.50
C ILE A 176 0.41 15.55 -5.04
N HIS A 177 0.89 14.33 -4.79
CA HIS A 177 1.17 13.83 -3.45
C HIS A 177 2.33 14.55 -2.76
N ARG A 178 3.45 14.74 -3.49
CA ARG A 178 4.65 15.52 -3.10
C ARG A 178 5.56 14.90 -2.02
N ASP A 179 5.04 14.07 -1.11
CA ASP A 179 5.87 13.32 -0.14
C ASP A 179 5.65 11.80 -0.23
N LEU A 180 5.64 11.27 -1.46
CA LEU A 180 5.49 9.84 -1.66
C LEU A 180 6.81 9.14 -1.29
N LYS A 181 6.74 8.19 -0.36
CA LYS A 181 7.88 7.39 0.14
C LYS A 181 7.37 6.10 0.80
N PRO A 182 8.22 5.07 1.02
CA PRO A 182 7.79 3.83 1.67
C PRO A 182 7.13 4.04 3.05
N ALA A 183 7.59 5.00 3.85
CA ALA A 183 7.00 5.30 5.15
C ALA A 183 5.54 5.81 5.06
N ASN A 184 5.14 6.36 3.91
CA ASN A 184 3.79 6.88 3.67
C ASN A 184 2.91 5.87 2.88
N ILE A 185 3.38 4.64 2.68
CA ILE A 185 2.60 3.55 2.09
C ILE A 185 2.33 2.54 3.20
N LEU A 186 1.08 2.41 3.63
CA LEU A 186 0.70 1.53 4.72
C LEU A 186 0.11 0.22 4.20
N LEU A 187 0.29 -0.87 4.96
CA LEU A 187 -0.15 -2.21 4.58
C LEU A 187 -1.21 -2.75 5.54
N ASP A 188 -2.33 -3.21 5.00
CA ASP A 188 -3.38 -3.89 5.78
C ASP A 188 -2.95 -5.33 6.14
N ARG A 189 -3.77 -6.04 6.92
CA ARG A 189 -3.58 -7.47 7.27
C ARG A 189 -3.30 -8.42 6.09
N ASN A 190 -3.72 -8.08 4.88
CA ASN A 190 -3.54 -8.86 3.65
C ASN A 190 -2.42 -8.31 2.73
N PHE A 191 -1.61 -7.38 3.25
CA PHE A 191 -0.59 -6.62 2.54
C PHE A 191 -1.12 -5.78 1.37
N VAL A 192 -2.41 -5.41 1.37
CA VAL A 192 -2.94 -4.43 0.43
C VAL A 192 -2.37 -3.08 0.83
N SER A 193 -1.73 -2.41 -0.12
CA SER A 193 -1.12 -1.11 0.11
C SER A 193 -2.11 0.04 -0.05
N LYS A 194 -1.93 1.04 0.80
CA LYS A 194 -2.66 2.31 0.77
C LYS A 194 -1.70 3.48 0.98
N VAL A 195 -1.74 4.46 0.09
CA VAL A 195 -0.96 5.70 0.21
C VAL A 195 -1.65 6.60 1.25
N GLY A 196 -0.89 7.07 2.24
CA GLY A 196 -1.33 8.00 3.28
C GLY A 196 -0.46 9.26 3.32
N ASP A 197 -0.69 10.11 4.33
CA ASP A 197 0.04 11.36 4.57
C ASP A 197 -0.02 12.36 3.40
N VAL A 198 -1.25 12.70 3.00
CA VAL A 198 -1.50 13.70 1.94
C VAL A 198 -1.42 15.15 2.46
N GLY A 199 -0.95 15.38 3.69
CA GLY A 199 -0.85 16.72 4.27
C GLY A 199 0.11 17.67 3.55
N LEU A 200 1.05 17.14 2.76
CA LEU A 200 1.92 17.92 1.86
C LEU A 200 1.40 17.99 0.41
N SER A 201 0.29 17.32 0.12
CA SER A 201 -0.26 17.28 -1.22
C SER A 201 -0.64 18.66 -1.70
N THR A 202 -0.55 18.89 -3.00
CA THR A 202 -0.81 20.20 -3.59
C THR A 202 -1.82 20.09 -4.71
N MET A 203 -2.94 20.82 -4.58
CA MET A 203 -3.88 21.03 -5.66
C MET A 203 -3.30 22.00 -6.69
N ILE A 204 -3.26 21.59 -7.95
CA ILE A 204 -2.85 22.46 -9.06
C ILE A 204 -4.08 23.24 -9.54
N GLN A 205 -4.11 24.54 -9.29
CA GLN A 205 -5.07 25.42 -9.95
C GLN A 205 -4.72 25.47 -11.43
N THR A 206 -5.60 24.93 -12.27
CA THR A 206 -5.53 25.14 -13.71
C THR A 206 -6.16 26.50 -13.96
N ASP A 207 -5.35 27.52 -14.22
CA ASP A 207 -5.86 28.84 -14.58
C ASP A 207 -6.61 28.71 -15.91
N LEU A 208 -7.94 28.81 -15.86
CA LEU A 208 -8.84 28.68 -17.03
C LEU A 208 -8.59 29.78 -18.07
N LEU A 209 -7.82 30.83 -17.74
CA LEU A 209 -7.49 31.96 -18.61
C LEU A 209 -6.10 31.86 -19.25
N SER A 210 -5.26 30.91 -18.83
CA SER A 210 -3.93 30.74 -19.43
C SER A 210 -4.01 29.76 -20.60
N THR A 211 -3.77 30.27 -21.81
CA THR A 211 -3.66 29.51 -23.07
C THR A 211 -2.53 28.45 -23.09
N LYS A 212 -1.83 28.22 -21.98
CA LYS A 212 -0.85 27.14 -21.78
C LYS A 212 -1.41 26.13 -20.77
N PHE A 213 -1.87 24.98 -21.27
CA PHE A 213 -2.27 23.78 -20.52
C PHE A 213 -1.09 23.08 -19.81
N THR A 214 -0.15 23.83 -19.24
CA THR A 214 1.03 23.27 -18.59
C THR A 214 0.77 23.12 -17.10
N MET A 215 0.55 21.88 -16.64
CA MET A 215 0.28 21.52 -15.23
C MET A 215 1.53 21.65 -14.33
N TYR A 216 2.01 22.88 -14.12
CA TYR A 216 3.13 23.17 -13.22
C TYR A 216 2.74 24.19 -12.16
N LYS A 217 3.28 24.03 -10.95
CA LYS A 217 3.17 25.02 -9.87
C LYS A 217 4.56 25.35 -9.33
N GLN A 218 4.90 26.64 -9.24
CA GLN A 218 6.13 27.06 -8.57
C GLN A 218 5.95 27.02 -7.05
N THR A 219 6.78 26.22 -6.37
CA THR A 219 6.80 26.09 -4.91
C THR A 219 8.20 25.76 -4.42
N SER A 220 8.55 26.12 -3.17
CA SER A 220 9.80 25.67 -2.55
C SER A 220 9.83 24.14 -2.45
N PRO A 221 10.97 23.46 -2.71
CA PRO A 221 11.08 22.02 -2.54
C PRO A 221 10.74 21.59 -1.12
N VAL A 222 9.79 20.65 -0.99
CA VAL A 222 9.42 19.99 0.27
C VAL A 222 9.22 18.51 -0.04
N GLY A 223 9.68 17.64 0.85
CA GLY A 223 9.62 16.19 0.71
C GLY A 223 10.82 15.54 1.39
N THR A 224 10.94 14.22 1.25
CA THR A 224 12.06 13.45 1.82
C THR A 224 13.19 13.34 0.79
N LEU A 225 14.40 13.82 1.11
CA LEU A 225 15.51 14.11 0.17
C LEU A 225 15.69 13.11 -0.99
N CYS A 226 15.74 11.80 -0.70
CA CYS A 226 15.99 10.76 -1.72
C CYS A 226 14.82 10.49 -2.67
N TYR A 227 13.63 11.05 -2.41
CA TYR A 227 12.41 10.89 -3.19
C TYR A 227 11.98 12.20 -3.86
N ILE A 228 12.69 13.30 -3.60
CA ILE A 228 12.40 14.59 -4.23
C ILE A 228 12.88 14.54 -5.68
N ASP A 229 11.97 14.84 -6.60
CA ASP A 229 12.27 15.03 -8.01
C ASP A 229 13.43 16.05 -8.20
N PRO A 230 14.55 15.65 -8.83
CA PRO A 230 15.73 16.51 -8.97
C PRO A 230 15.47 17.75 -9.84
N GLU A 231 14.57 17.68 -10.82
CA GLU A 231 14.16 18.84 -11.60
C GLU A 231 13.31 19.79 -10.76
N TYR A 232 12.38 19.26 -9.97
CA TYR A 232 11.60 20.06 -9.02
C TYR A 232 12.50 20.72 -7.97
N GLN A 233 13.45 19.98 -7.40
CA GLN A 233 14.42 20.50 -6.43
C GLN A 233 15.22 21.69 -7.00
N ARG A 234 15.64 21.58 -8.27
CA ARG A 234 16.43 22.62 -8.95
C ARG A 234 15.61 23.82 -9.42
N THR A 235 14.38 23.60 -9.89
CA THR A 235 13.59 24.63 -10.59
C THR A 235 12.42 25.18 -9.77
N GLY A 236 12.02 24.49 -8.71
CA GLY A 236 10.79 24.75 -7.97
C GLY A 236 9.50 24.39 -8.73
N MET A 237 9.59 23.82 -9.94
CA MET A 237 8.42 23.45 -10.75
C MET A 237 7.87 22.08 -10.36
N LEU A 238 6.80 22.07 -9.58
CA LEU A 238 6.11 20.85 -9.16
C LEU A 238 5.16 20.38 -10.27
N SER A 239 5.16 19.07 -10.56
CA SER A 239 4.25 18.47 -11.55
C SER A 239 3.88 17.03 -11.17
N PRO A 240 2.88 16.41 -11.81
CA PRO A 240 2.57 14.98 -11.62
C PRO A 240 3.79 14.06 -11.86
N LYS A 241 4.76 14.49 -12.68
CA LYS A 241 6.01 13.76 -12.93
C LYS A 241 6.93 13.72 -11.70
N SER A 242 6.71 14.58 -10.71
CA SER A 242 7.45 14.53 -9.45
C SER A 242 7.05 13.33 -8.60
N ASP A 243 5.76 12.96 -8.58
CA ASP A 243 5.32 11.71 -7.94
C ASP A 243 5.78 10.47 -8.73
N VAL A 244 5.91 10.58 -10.06
CA VAL A 244 6.46 9.50 -10.90
C VAL A 244 7.91 9.19 -10.52
N TYR A 245 8.73 10.22 -10.25
CA TYR A 245 10.10 10.03 -9.77
C TYR A 245 10.13 9.26 -8.45
N ALA A 246 9.31 9.68 -7.48
CA ALA A 246 9.21 9.01 -6.19
C ALA A 246 8.74 7.54 -6.33
N LEU A 247 7.76 7.27 -7.19
CA LEU A 247 7.32 5.91 -7.52
C LEU A 247 8.47 5.07 -8.07
N GLY A 248 9.29 5.62 -8.96
CA GLY A 248 10.48 4.95 -9.48
C GLY A 248 11.43 4.52 -8.36
N MET A 249 11.77 5.44 -7.45
CA MET A 249 12.62 5.14 -6.29
C MET A 249 12.04 4.04 -5.40
N ILE A 250 10.72 4.07 -5.14
CA ILE A 250 10.02 3.05 -4.37
C ILE A 250 10.09 1.68 -5.05
N ILE A 251 9.92 1.63 -6.37
CA ILE A 251 10.04 0.37 -7.13
C ILE A 251 11.46 -0.19 -7.04
N LEU A 252 12.50 0.65 -7.16
CA LEU A 252 13.88 0.21 -6.99
C LEU A 252 14.10 -0.38 -5.59
N GLN A 253 13.58 0.25 -4.54
CA GLN A 253 13.69 -0.29 -3.17
C GLN A 253 12.86 -1.57 -2.96
N LEU A 254 11.71 -1.70 -3.62
CA LEU A 254 10.95 -2.94 -3.61
C LEU A 254 11.76 -4.09 -4.22
N LEU A 255 12.58 -3.83 -5.24
CA LEU A 255 13.43 -4.85 -5.86
C LEU A 255 14.63 -5.23 -4.98
N THR A 256 15.33 -4.25 -4.41
CA THR A 256 16.63 -4.47 -3.77
C THR A 256 16.60 -4.57 -2.25
N ALA A 257 15.54 -4.05 -1.62
CA ALA A 257 15.47 -3.79 -0.17
C ALA A 257 16.67 -2.98 0.37
N GLN A 258 17.28 -2.13 -0.47
CA GLN A 258 18.39 -1.27 -0.10
C GLN A 258 17.92 0.16 0.24
N PRO A 259 18.74 0.94 0.99
CA PRO A 259 18.50 2.36 1.17
C PRO A 259 18.45 3.11 -0.17
N ALA A 260 17.65 4.17 -0.26
CA ALA A 260 17.46 4.92 -1.50
C ALA A 260 18.72 5.68 -2.00
N ILE A 261 19.74 5.84 -1.15
CA ILE A 261 20.96 6.57 -1.52
C ILE A 261 21.76 5.82 -2.59
N ALA A 262 22.13 6.50 -3.67
CA ALA A 262 22.84 5.95 -4.83
C ALA A 262 22.13 4.76 -5.53
N LEU A 263 20.88 4.47 -5.18
CA LEU A 263 20.19 3.27 -5.63
C LEU A 263 19.97 3.23 -7.14
N THR A 264 19.64 4.37 -7.75
CA THR A 264 19.49 4.47 -9.21
C THR A 264 20.75 4.04 -9.95
N TYR A 265 21.91 4.51 -9.51
CA TYR A 265 23.22 4.18 -10.09
C TYR A 265 23.54 2.69 -9.91
N THR A 266 23.30 2.13 -8.72
CA THR A 266 23.52 0.70 -8.46
C THR A 266 22.69 -0.18 -9.39
N VAL A 267 21.40 0.15 -9.59
CA VAL A 267 20.52 -0.63 -10.48
C VAL A 267 20.86 -0.39 -11.95
N GLU A 268 21.27 0.83 -12.33
CA GLU A 268 21.69 1.15 -13.70
C GLU A 268 22.89 0.28 -14.12
N ILE A 269 23.95 0.22 -13.30
CA ILE A 269 25.12 -0.64 -13.57
C ILE A 269 24.69 -2.10 -13.76
N ALA A 270 23.90 -2.62 -12.82
CA ALA A 270 23.44 -4.01 -12.86
C ALA A 270 22.56 -4.34 -14.09
N MET A 271 22.09 -3.32 -14.81
CA MET A 271 21.27 -3.45 -16.01
C MET A 271 22.06 -3.23 -17.32
N GLU A 272 23.24 -2.61 -17.28
CA GLU A 272 24.02 -2.18 -18.47
C GLU A 272 24.42 -3.34 -19.39
N ASN A 273 24.88 -4.46 -18.82
CA ASN A 273 25.40 -5.59 -19.59
C ASN A 273 24.31 -6.52 -20.14
N ASN A 274 23.03 -6.22 -19.86
CA ASN A 274 21.88 -7.09 -20.10
C ASN A 274 22.08 -8.53 -19.57
N ASP A 275 22.88 -8.65 -18.52
CA ASP A 275 23.19 -9.89 -17.81
C ASP A 275 22.25 -10.01 -16.59
N ASP A 276 21.65 -11.18 -16.39
CA ASP A 276 20.79 -11.45 -15.25
C ASP A 276 21.62 -11.61 -13.96
N ASP A 277 22.88 -12.01 -14.05
CA ASP A 277 23.72 -12.33 -12.89
C ASP A 277 23.99 -11.10 -12.02
N GLU A 278 24.28 -9.94 -12.62
CA GLU A 278 24.48 -8.69 -11.88
C GLU A 278 23.18 -8.19 -11.24
N LEU A 279 22.06 -8.28 -11.96
CA LEU A 279 20.76 -7.93 -11.42
C LEU A 279 20.40 -8.85 -10.23
N ILE A 280 20.59 -10.16 -10.35
CA ILE A 280 20.34 -11.13 -9.26
C ILE A 280 21.14 -10.81 -8.00
N GLN A 281 22.36 -10.28 -8.14
CA GLN A 281 23.20 -9.94 -6.99
C GLN A 281 22.62 -8.80 -6.14
N ILE A 282 21.92 -7.85 -6.77
CA ILE A 282 21.36 -6.69 -6.08
C ILE A 282 19.90 -6.89 -5.64
N LEU A 283 19.20 -7.89 -6.17
CA LEU A 283 17.84 -8.23 -5.77
C LEU A 283 17.78 -8.73 -4.33
N ASP A 284 16.68 -8.43 -3.65
CA ASP A 284 16.43 -8.95 -2.31
C ASP A 284 16.13 -10.46 -2.37
N LYS A 285 17.12 -11.26 -1.97
CA LYS A 285 17.04 -12.73 -1.89
C LYS A 285 15.95 -13.21 -0.94
N LYS A 286 15.55 -12.41 0.05
CA LYS A 286 14.49 -12.77 1.00
C LYS A 286 13.09 -12.68 0.38
N ALA A 287 12.93 -12.08 -0.79
CA ALA A 287 11.65 -12.00 -1.49
C ALA A 287 11.26 -13.30 -2.23
N GLY A 288 12.16 -14.30 -2.25
CA GLY A 288 11.99 -15.58 -2.94
C GLY A 288 12.50 -15.54 -4.38
N ASP A 289 12.00 -16.48 -5.20
CA ASP A 289 12.47 -16.65 -6.57
C ASP A 289 11.85 -15.60 -7.50
N TRP A 290 12.65 -14.59 -7.85
CA TRP A 290 12.25 -13.50 -8.73
C TRP A 290 12.03 -14.01 -10.17
N PRO A 291 10.91 -13.68 -10.82
CA PRO A 291 10.73 -13.95 -12.24
C PRO A 291 11.57 -12.95 -13.04
N MET A 292 12.72 -13.38 -13.56
CA MET A 292 13.76 -12.47 -14.06
C MET A 292 13.32 -11.60 -15.24
N GLU A 293 12.54 -12.12 -16.17
CA GLU A 293 12.04 -11.33 -17.32
C GLU A 293 11.14 -10.17 -16.86
N GLU A 294 10.18 -10.45 -15.98
CA GLU A 294 9.31 -9.46 -15.36
C GLU A 294 10.06 -8.50 -14.43
N THR A 295 11.05 -9.01 -13.71
CA THR A 295 11.86 -8.23 -12.78
C THR A 295 12.72 -7.21 -13.52
N ARG A 296 13.33 -7.62 -14.64
CA ARG A 296 14.08 -6.73 -15.54
C ARG A 296 13.17 -5.66 -16.15
N LYS A 297 11.95 -6.02 -16.58
CA LYS A 297 10.95 -5.05 -17.06
C LYS A 297 10.58 -4.02 -15.99
N LEU A 298 10.40 -4.47 -14.74
CA LEU A 298 10.09 -3.57 -13.62
C LEU A 298 11.26 -2.66 -13.27
N ALA A 299 12.50 -3.17 -13.27
CA ALA A 299 13.71 -2.40 -13.02
C ALA A 299 13.92 -1.32 -14.09
N ALA A 300 13.81 -1.68 -15.37
CA ALA A 300 13.90 -0.72 -16.48
C ALA A 300 12.83 0.38 -16.39
N LEU A 301 11.58 0.01 -16.10
CA LEU A 301 10.49 0.97 -15.90
C LEU A 301 10.81 1.93 -14.74
N ALA A 302 11.35 1.42 -13.63
CA ALA A 302 11.72 2.23 -12.48
C ALA A 302 12.85 3.21 -12.79
N LEU A 303 13.88 2.79 -13.52
CA LEU A 303 14.97 3.66 -13.98
C LEU A 303 14.44 4.79 -14.87
N HIS A 304 13.56 4.49 -15.83
CA HIS A 304 12.90 5.51 -16.66
C HIS A 304 12.03 6.48 -15.84
N CYS A 305 11.38 6.01 -14.78
CA CYS A 305 10.66 6.89 -13.85
C CYS A 305 11.62 7.84 -13.10
N THR A 306 12.86 7.42 -12.85
CA THR A 306 13.88 8.20 -12.12
C THR A 306 14.74 9.11 -12.99
N GLU A 307 14.40 9.29 -14.27
CA GLU A 307 15.10 10.22 -15.16
C GLU A 307 15.19 11.64 -14.58
N ILE A 308 16.34 12.29 -14.75
CA ILE A 308 16.60 13.62 -14.16
C ILE A 308 15.59 14.64 -14.69
N ARG A 309 15.20 14.52 -15.96
CA ARG A 309 14.26 15.43 -16.63
C ARG A 309 12.86 14.84 -16.63
N ALA A 310 11.90 15.58 -16.10
CA ALA A 310 10.49 15.20 -15.99
C ALA A 310 9.84 14.85 -17.34
N LYS A 311 10.31 15.48 -18.43
CA LYS A 311 9.80 15.17 -19.78
C LYS A 311 10.29 13.84 -20.34
N ASP A 312 11.42 13.33 -19.85
CA ASP A 312 12.02 12.08 -20.29
C ASP A 312 11.43 10.89 -19.50
N ARG A 313 10.78 11.17 -18.35
CA ARG A 313 9.99 10.18 -17.60
C ARG A 313 8.74 9.73 -18.37
N PRO A 314 8.32 8.45 -18.25
CA PRO A 314 7.12 7.95 -18.91
C PRO A 314 5.83 8.57 -18.35
N ASP A 315 4.74 8.45 -19.11
CA ASP A 315 3.40 8.85 -18.66
C ASP A 315 2.81 7.82 -17.68
N LEU A 316 2.29 8.29 -16.55
CA LEU A 316 1.81 7.40 -15.48
C LEU A 316 0.63 6.53 -15.92
N GLU A 317 -0.35 7.09 -16.62
CA GLU A 317 -1.56 6.36 -17.02
C GLU A 317 -1.33 5.54 -18.30
N LYS A 318 -0.63 6.12 -19.29
CA LYS A 318 -0.53 5.54 -20.63
C LYS A 318 0.62 4.54 -20.78
N GLN A 319 1.66 4.66 -19.97
CA GLN A 319 2.88 3.86 -20.13
C GLN A 319 3.21 3.04 -18.87
N ILE A 320 3.19 3.66 -17.68
CA ILE A 320 3.56 2.98 -16.42
C ILE A 320 2.47 1.99 -15.97
N LEU A 321 1.23 2.47 -15.82
CA LEU A 321 0.13 1.66 -15.27
C LEU A 321 -0.15 0.38 -16.07
N PRO A 322 -0.15 0.37 -17.42
CA PRO A 322 -0.36 -0.86 -18.20
C PRO A 322 0.74 -1.91 -17.97
N VAL A 323 2.01 -1.48 -17.85
CA VAL A 323 3.12 -2.38 -17.56
C VAL A 323 2.93 -2.99 -16.17
N LEU A 324 2.65 -2.17 -15.16
CA LEU A 324 2.42 -2.64 -13.79
C LEU A 324 1.18 -3.56 -13.67
N GLU A 325 0.12 -3.31 -14.45
CA GLU A 325 -1.06 -4.20 -14.50
C GLU A 325 -0.69 -5.58 -15.05
N SER A 326 0.20 -5.64 -16.06
CA SER A 326 0.67 -6.91 -16.60
C SER A 326 1.50 -7.70 -15.58
N LEU A 327 2.39 -7.03 -14.83
CA LEU A 327 3.21 -7.62 -13.77
C LEU A 327 2.35 -8.08 -12.59
N LYS A 328 1.31 -7.32 -12.22
CA LYS A 328 0.33 -7.72 -11.21
C LYS A 328 -0.37 -9.02 -11.59
N LYS A 329 -0.74 -9.24 -12.85
CA LYS A 329 -1.35 -10.52 -13.28
C LYS A 329 -0.40 -11.70 -13.11
N VAL A 330 0.90 -11.51 -13.34
CA VAL A 330 1.93 -12.52 -13.07
C VAL A 330 2.00 -12.82 -11.57
N ALA A 331 2.01 -11.78 -10.73
CA ALA A 331 1.98 -11.91 -9.28
C ALA A 331 0.71 -12.64 -8.76
N GLU A 332 -0.47 -12.34 -9.31
CA GLU A 332 -1.72 -13.02 -8.94
C GLU A 332 -1.70 -14.51 -9.31
N LYS A 333 -1.12 -14.86 -10.46
CA LYS A 333 -0.94 -16.26 -10.86
C LYS A 333 0.00 -16.98 -9.89
N ALA A 334 1.13 -16.38 -9.54
CA ALA A 334 2.07 -16.95 -8.58
C ALA A 334 1.44 -17.16 -7.20
N ARG A 335 0.69 -16.17 -6.70
CA ARG A 335 -0.04 -16.27 -5.44
C ARG A 335 -1.06 -17.40 -5.45
N LYS A 336 -1.81 -17.59 -6.55
CA LYS A 336 -2.76 -18.70 -6.70
C LYS A 336 -2.06 -20.04 -6.65
N THR A 337 -0.94 -20.20 -7.36
CA THR A 337 -0.13 -21.44 -7.34
C THR A 337 0.32 -21.79 -5.93
N ILE A 338 0.77 -20.80 -5.14
CA ILE A 338 1.18 -21.01 -3.74
C ILE A 338 -0.03 -21.37 -2.86
N ALA A 339 -1.17 -20.70 -3.05
CA ALA A 339 -2.38 -20.99 -2.29
C ALA A 339 -2.98 -22.37 -2.63
N SER A 340 -2.77 -22.87 -3.85
CA SER A 340 -3.18 -24.20 -4.31
C SER A 340 -2.14 -25.30 -4.08
N ALA A 341 -0.94 -24.97 -3.59
CA ALA A 341 0.06 -25.98 -3.29
C ALA A 341 -0.46 -26.91 -2.17
N PRO A 342 -0.25 -28.23 -2.26
CA PRO A 342 -0.69 -29.15 -1.22
C PRO A 342 -0.03 -28.75 0.10
N LYS A 343 -0.85 -28.39 1.10
CA LYS A 343 -0.35 -28.07 2.44
C LYS A 343 0.35 -29.31 2.95
N GLN A 344 1.57 -29.17 3.49
CA GLN A 344 2.20 -30.30 4.16
C GLN A 344 1.32 -30.74 5.35
N PRO A 345 1.21 -32.05 5.61
CA PRO A 345 0.51 -32.54 6.80
C PRO A 345 1.17 -31.97 8.07
N PRO A 346 0.38 -31.47 9.05
CA PRO A 346 0.89 -31.12 10.37
C PRO A 346 1.74 -32.25 10.96
N SER A 347 2.85 -31.92 11.62
CA SER A 347 3.80 -32.92 12.13
C SER A 347 3.17 -33.95 13.07
N HIS A 348 2.16 -33.58 13.85
CA HIS A 348 1.43 -34.48 14.75
C HIS A 348 0.49 -35.45 14.03
N PHE A 349 0.30 -35.32 12.71
CA PHE A 349 -0.39 -36.31 11.89
C PHE A 349 0.55 -37.41 11.40
N ILE A 350 1.87 -37.21 11.54
CA ILE A 350 2.90 -38.11 11.03
C ILE A 350 3.26 -39.14 12.09
N CYS A 351 3.20 -40.41 11.70
CA CYS A 351 3.63 -41.51 12.55
C CYS A 351 5.15 -41.44 12.77
N PRO A 352 5.64 -41.44 14.02
CA PRO A 352 7.08 -41.43 14.30
C PRO A 352 7.82 -42.63 13.70
N LEU A 353 7.15 -43.78 13.59
CA LEU A 353 7.68 -45.02 13.00
C LEU A 353 7.66 -45.02 11.46
N LEU A 354 6.52 -44.67 10.84
CA LEU A 354 6.36 -44.75 9.37
C LEU A 354 6.90 -43.53 8.63
N LYS A 355 7.06 -42.40 9.32
CA LYS A 355 7.34 -41.08 8.70
C LYS A 355 6.30 -40.67 7.65
N ASP A 356 5.08 -41.18 7.78
CA ASP A 356 3.93 -40.90 6.91
C ASP A 356 2.67 -40.62 7.75
N VAL A 357 1.64 -40.04 7.14
CA VAL A 357 0.36 -39.71 7.77
C VAL A 357 -0.29 -40.97 8.35
N MET A 358 -0.63 -40.93 9.64
CA MET A 358 -1.29 -42.04 10.34
C MET A 358 -2.67 -42.32 9.74
N LYS A 359 -2.94 -43.59 9.45
CA LYS A 359 -4.26 -44.05 8.97
C LYS A 359 -5.16 -44.42 10.14
N ASP A 360 -4.59 -45.02 11.18
CA ASP A 360 -5.29 -45.38 12.40
C ASP A 360 -4.43 -45.03 13.63
N PRO A 361 -4.51 -43.78 14.13
CA PRO A 361 -3.65 -43.33 15.22
C PRO A 361 -4.05 -43.94 16.56
N CYS A 362 -3.07 -44.50 17.28
CA CYS A 362 -3.23 -45.01 18.64
C CYS A 362 -2.07 -44.58 19.55
N ILE A 363 -2.38 -44.35 20.83
CA ILE A 363 -1.43 -43.96 21.87
C ILE A 363 -0.87 -45.23 22.52
N ALA A 364 0.45 -45.33 22.58
CA ALA A 364 1.14 -46.39 23.30
C ALA A 364 1.48 -45.95 24.75
N ALA A 365 1.97 -46.89 25.57
CA ALA A 365 2.29 -46.64 26.98
C ALA A 365 3.39 -45.60 27.22
N ASP A 366 4.20 -45.28 26.20
CA ASP A 366 5.20 -44.21 26.24
C ASP A 366 4.60 -42.80 26.04
N GLY A 367 3.29 -42.69 25.83
CA GLY A 367 2.58 -41.43 25.62
C GLY A 367 2.65 -40.90 24.18
N TYR A 368 3.36 -41.57 23.27
CA TYR A 368 3.41 -41.19 21.86
C TYR A 368 2.26 -41.81 21.08
N THR A 369 1.85 -41.12 20.00
CA THR A 369 0.85 -41.64 19.06
C THR A 369 1.53 -42.20 17.81
N TYR A 370 1.13 -43.40 17.41
CA TYR A 370 1.65 -44.12 16.26
C TYR A 370 0.50 -44.59 15.37
N ASP A 371 0.81 -44.97 14.12
CA ASP A 371 -0.11 -45.77 13.33
C ASP A 371 -0.22 -47.17 13.93
N ARG A 372 -1.45 -47.63 14.17
CA ARG A 372 -1.76 -48.91 14.82
C ARG A 372 -0.98 -50.08 14.22
N LYS A 373 -1.00 -50.22 12.89
CA LYS A 373 -0.34 -51.35 12.22
C LYS A 373 1.18 -51.28 12.39
N ALA A 374 1.75 -50.08 12.43
CA ALA A 374 3.17 -49.89 12.58
C ALA A 374 3.65 -50.23 14.00
N ILE A 375 2.93 -49.78 15.03
CA ILE A 375 3.31 -50.02 16.42
C ILE A 375 3.02 -51.47 16.84
N GLU A 376 1.94 -52.08 16.36
CA GLU A 376 1.65 -53.50 16.59
C GLU A 376 2.79 -54.38 16.05
N LYS A 377 3.25 -54.10 14.82
CA LYS A 377 4.40 -54.79 14.21
C LYS A 377 5.70 -54.57 14.99
N TRP A 378 5.95 -53.35 15.47
CA TRP A 378 7.14 -53.08 16.29
C TRP A 378 7.12 -53.89 17.60
N MET A 379 5.95 -53.99 18.24
CA MET A 379 5.74 -54.70 19.49
C MET A 379 5.79 -56.24 19.35
N GLU A 380 5.79 -56.80 18.12
CA GLU A 380 6.05 -58.23 17.93
C GLU A 380 7.48 -58.58 18.37
N ASP A 381 8.45 -57.79 17.90
CA ASP A 381 9.88 -58.05 18.09
C ASP A 381 10.52 -57.26 19.25
N HIS A 382 9.85 -56.21 19.74
CA HIS A 382 10.42 -55.28 20.72
C HIS A 382 9.54 -55.12 21.96
N ARG A 383 10.18 -54.80 23.08
CA ARG A 383 9.53 -54.43 24.36
C ARG A 383 9.86 -53.00 24.81
N SER A 384 10.44 -52.21 23.92
CA SER A 384 10.87 -50.82 24.14
C SER A 384 10.11 -49.84 23.25
N SER A 385 10.06 -48.58 23.68
CA SER A 385 9.51 -47.46 22.92
C SER A 385 10.30 -47.24 21.64
N PRO A 386 9.64 -47.12 20.47
CA PRO A 386 10.32 -46.77 19.23
C PRO A 386 10.88 -45.34 19.18
N VAL A 387 10.54 -44.48 20.13
CA VAL A 387 10.98 -43.07 20.15
C VAL A 387 12.06 -42.83 21.19
N THR A 388 11.99 -43.50 22.35
CA THR A 388 12.91 -43.25 23.47
C THR A 388 13.81 -44.43 23.81
N ASP A 389 13.66 -45.57 23.13
CA ASP A 389 14.31 -46.86 23.42
C ASP A 389 14.13 -47.38 24.86
N SER A 390 13.25 -46.74 25.63
CA SER A 390 12.97 -47.11 27.02
C SER A 390 11.96 -48.27 27.08
N PRO A 391 12.04 -49.17 28.07
CA PRO A 391 11.05 -50.24 28.23
C PRO A 391 9.62 -49.70 28.33
N LEU A 392 8.67 -50.31 27.60
CA LEU A 392 7.26 -49.96 27.69
C LEU A 392 6.65 -50.56 28.95
N GLU A 393 5.90 -49.76 29.72
CA GLU A 393 5.22 -50.23 30.94
C GLU A 393 4.21 -51.35 30.64
N ASN A 394 3.55 -51.29 29.48
CA ASN A 394 2.64 -52.31 28.98
C ASN A 394 2.47 -52.18 27.45
N MET A 395 1.80 -53.17 26.85
CA MET A 395 1.52 -53.22 25.40
C MET A 395 0.09 -52.81 25.03
N THR A 396 -0.54 -52.01 25.88
CA THR A 396 -1.90 -51.52 25.60
C THR A 396 -1.83 -50.37 24.60
N LEU A 397 -2.66 -50.44 23.56
CA LEU A 397 -2.80 -49.39 22.56
C LEU A 397 -4.20 -48.75 22.66
N LEU A 398 -4.24 -47.46 23.01
CA LEU A 398 -5.48 -46.72 23.13
C LEU A 398 -5.79 -46.00 21.81
N PRO A 399 -6.97 -46.18 21.20
CA PRO A 399 -7.35 -45.43 20.00
C PRO A 399 -7.35 -43.92 20.23
N ASN A 400 -6.77 -43.14 19.30
CA ASN A 400 -6.80 -41.68 19.34
C ASN A 400 -7.84 -41.13 18.35
N HIS A 401 -9.12 -41.27 18.71
CA HIS A 401 -10.24 -40.87 17.84
C HIS A 401 -10.24 -39.38 17.48
N THR A 402 -9.79 -38.51 18.39
CA THR A 402 -9.67 -37.06 18.15
C THR A 402 -8.67 -36.76 17.05
N LEU A 403 -7.48 -37.37 17.12
CA LEU A 403 -6.46 -37.20 16.09
C LEU A 403 -6.88 -37.83 14.76
N HIS A 404 -7.51 -39.00 14.79
CA HIS A 404 -8.05 -39.66 13.60
C HIS A 404 -9.06 -38.75 12.87
N ALA A 405 -10.02 -38.15 13.59
CA ALA A 405 -10.99 -37.23 13.01
C ALA A 405 -10.33 -35.99 12.39
N ALA A 406 -9.30 -35.44 13.04
CA ALA A 406 -8.53 -34.30 12.53
C ALA A 406 -7.76 -34.65 11.24
N ILE A 407 -7.14 -35.84 11.18
CA ILE A 407 -6.44 -36.32 9.98
C ILE A 407 -7.42 -36.51 8.82
N VAL A 408 -8.58 -37.15 9.06
CA VAL A 408 -9.60 -37.37 8.03
C VAL A 408 -10.13 -36.06 7.45
N GLU A 409 -10.44 -35.08 8.30
CA GLU A 409 -10.91 -33.78 7.83
C GLU A 409 -9.83 -33.01 7.07
N TRP A 410 -8.56 -33.14 7.47
CA TRP A 410 -7.44 -32.57 6.71
C TRP A 410 -7.26 -33.24 5.36
N CYS A 411 -7.31 -34.56 5.27
CA CYS A 411 -7.24 -35.29 4.00
C CYS A 411 -8.37 -34.85 3.05
N ARG A 412 -9.60 -34.68 3.57
CA ARG A 412 -10.76 -34.22 2.79
C ARG A 412 -10.61 -32.78 2.25
N ARG A 413 -9.85 -31.93 2.93
CA ARG A 413 -9.61 -30.54 2.54
C ARG A 413 -8.44 -30.36 1.55
N ASN A 414 -7.58 -31.37 1.42
CA ASN A 414 -6.36 -31.31 0.62
C ASN A 414 -6.30 -32.37 -0.51
N GLN A 415 -7.39 -33.12 -0.71
CA GLN A 415 -7.73 -33.84 -1.95
C GLN A 415 -8.57 -32.93 -2.83
#